data_AF-X6P2S3-F1
#
_entry.id   AF-X6P2S3-F1
#
_cell.length_a   1.000
_cell.length_b   1.000
_cell.length_c   1.000
_cell.angle_alpha   90.00
_cell.angle_beta   90.00
_cell.angle_gamma   90.00
#
_symmetry.space_group_name_H-M   'P 1'
#
loop_
_entity.id
_entity.type
_entity.pdbx_description
1 polymer ?
#
loop_
_entity_poly.entity_id
_entity_poly.type
_entity_poly.pdbx_seq_one_letter_code
_entity_poly.pdbx_strand_id
1 'polypeptide(L)'
;MEPWYNISGGPNKNVSRFANSSVDNMFECRNSANKKSLCKLTGHADTPIPFLQSVLLAYQHMRSAGQYPPSPLVSSPSYYSYSYSSSYNNGLQNAVLFYGGDQQAHLLNESAKGDQLATVPKLIREVIRTSLQFFREDQVFITPGNNDGVHNLIFVGNNSYGMAVSAAWAQQMLDHNIVTDNLHRQYSSQFKKKISFLFHDSPIYHRHSQESFVCPTIEVGNHTFNSVSFFKLTGYYLKKVPVANDATYQYYAIITNSNLGCFCFVNKLMMSILCTFSCLKWFFSKKKGATNPTQNNALQSDLEFVKTQSPNARVMIFVHHPLIATSIVPNQYWGSDILTGVWSGHLHQFFATNLYGFTILPAATQYEGIESGFCIGNFDDKGKVVLNEHNLWVYRGPVHSVPDPMCWIPVVNA
;
A
#
# COMPACT_ATOMS: atom_id res chain seq x y z
N MET A 1 0.68 -5.89 -5.54
CA MET A 1 0.23 -7.22 -6.04
C MET A 1 -0.81 -6.94 -7.08
N GLU A 2 -0.57 -7.39 -8.30
CA GLU A 2 -1.33 -6.98 -9.47
C GLU A 2 -2.09 -8.18 -10.05
N PRO A 3 -3.43 -8.15 -10.11
CA PRO A 3 -4.14 -8.95 -11.09
C PRO A 3 -3.89 -8.30 -12.46
N TRP A 4 -2.91 -8.83 -13.19
CA TRP A 4 -2.51 -8.34 -14.52
C TRP A 4 -3.72 -8.10 -15.43
N TYR A 5 -3.80 -6.90 -16.00
CA TYR A 5 -4.82 -6.53 -16.97
C TYR A 5 -4.45 -7.03 -18.36
N ASN A 6 -5.47 -7.34 -19.17
CA ASN A 6 -5.26 -7.64 -20.58
C ASN A 6 -4.75 -6.38 -21.33
N ILE A 7 -3.51 -6.44 -21.82
CA ILE A 7 -2.80 -5.36 -22.53
C ILE A 7 -3.35 -5.19 -23.97
N SER A 8 -4.15 -6.13 -24.49
CA SER A 8 -4.77 -5.97 -25.80
C SER A 8 -5.98 -5.02 -25.69
N GLY A 9 -5.78 -3.74 -26.05
CA GLY A 9 -6.76 -2.64 -26.02
C GLY A 9 -8.01 -2.81 -26.91
N GLY A 10 -8.60 -3.99 -26.94
CA GLY A 10 -9.92 -4.24 -27.50
C GLY A 10 -11.04 -3.64 -26.64
N PRO A 11 -12.26 -3.50 -27.19
CA PRO A 11 -13.40 -2.86 -26.51
C PRO A 11 -13.89 -3.59 -25.25
N ASN A 12 -13.37 -4.79 -24.97
CA ASN A 12 -13.74 -5.61 -23.81
C ASN A 12 -12.80 -5.36 -22.64
N LYS A 13 -13.24 -4.47 -21.76
CA LYS A 13 -12.58 -3.88 -20.58
C LYS A 13 -12.55 -4.86 -19.41
N ASN A 14 -11.44 -5.57 -19.26
CA ASN A 14 -11.36 -6.78 -18.48
C ASN A 14 -10.28 -6.72 -17.36
N VAL A 15 -10.63 -7.12 -16.12
CA VAL A 15 -9.82 -7.04 -14.87
C VAL A 15 -9.02 -8.32 -14.59
N SER A 16 -8.68 -9.09 -15.63
CA SER A 16 -7.81 -10.24 -15.47
C SER A 16 -7.05 -10.54 -16.75
N ARG A 17 -5.97 -11.32 -16.60
CA ARG A 17 -5.06 -11.80 -17.66
C ARG A 17 -5.72 -12.64 -18.76
N PHE A 18 -7.05 -12.75 -18.75
CA PHE A 18 -7.83 -13.61 -19.61
C PHE A 18 -8.82 -12.81 -20.45
N ALA A 19 -9.03 -13.26 -21.69
CA ALA A 19 -9.99 -12.67 -22.62
C ALA A 19 -11.44 -12.61 -22.08
N ASN A 20 -11.79 -13.43 -21.07
CA ASN A 20 -13.11 -13.47 -20.41
C ASN A 20 -13.00 -13.13 -18.91
N SER A 21 -12.34 -12.04 -18.56
CA SER A 21 -12.15 -11.69 -17.15
C SER A 21 -13.47 -11.37 -16.43
N SER A 22 -13.52 -11.62 -15.13
CA SER A 22 -14.57 -11.19 -14.21
C SER A 22 -13.97 -10.97 -12.82
N VAL A 23 -14.72 -10.32 -11.92
CA VAL A 23 -14.35 -10.25 -10.50
C VAL A 23 -14.11 -11.65 -9.96
N ASP A 24 -14.95 -12.63 -10.31
CA ASP A 24 -14.86 -14.01 -9.84
C ASP A 24 -13.56 -14.70 -10.25
N ASN A 25 -13.08 -14.42 -11.47
CA ASN A 25 -11.89 -15.07 -12.01
C ASN A 25 -10.60 -14.25 -11.94
N MET A 26 -10.59 -13.10 -11.26
CA MET A 26 -9.42 -12.21 -11.18
C MET A 26 -8.17 -12.86 -10.55
N PHE A 27 -8.36 -13.90 -9.74
CA PHE A 27 -7.29 -14.70 -9.14
C PHE A 27 -7.24 -16.15 -9.65
N GLU A 28 -8.00 -16.49 -10.71
CA GLU A 28 -8.03 -17.87 -11.21
C GLU A 28 -6.74 -18.30 -11.89
N CYS A 29 -6.33 -19.53 -11.57
CA CYS A 29 -5.24 -20.25 -12.19
C CYS A 29 -5.68 -20.86 -13.53
N ARG A 30 -4.95 -20.62 -14.62
CA ARG A 30 -5.20 -21.29 -15.92
C ARG A 30 -3.90 -21.87 -16.46
N ASN A 31 -3.96 -22.70 -17.49
CA ASN A 31 -2.75 -23.18 -18.18
C ASN A 31 -2.54 -22.40 -19.49
N SER A 32 -1.50 -22.71 -20.26
CA SER A 32 -1.21 -22.08 -21.56
C SER A 32 -2.34 -22.22 -22.59
N ALA A 33 -3.26 -23.18 -22.39
CA ALA A 33 -4.47 -23.37 -23.20
C ALA A 33 -5.70 -22.65 -22.63
N ASN A 34 -5.53 -21.74 -21.66
CA ASN A 34 -6.58 -20.96 -21.00
C ASN A 34 -7.67 -21.80 -20.29
N LYS A 35 -7.36 -23.06 -19.95
CA LYS A 35 -8.24 -23.93 -19.15
C LYS A 35 -7.95 -23.76 -17.66
N LYS A 36 -8.99 -23.78 -16.81
CA LYS A 36 -8.84 -23.79 -15.35
C LYS A 36 -7.95 -24.97 -14.96
N SER A 37 -6.90 -24.70 -14.20
CA SER A 37 -5.93 -25.70 -13.78
C SER A 37 -5.80 -25.68 -12.27
N LEU A 38 -5.54 -26.83 -11.67
CA LEU A 38 -4.90 -26.88 -10.35
C LEU A 38 -3.53 -26.21 -10.51
N CYS A 39 -3.07 -25.45 -9.52
CA CYS A 39 -1.86 -24.63 -9.51
C CYS A 39 -0.55 -25.44 -9.68
N LYS A 40 -0.42 -26.23 -10.74
CA LYS A 40 0.79 -26.93 -11.13
C LYS A 40 1.63 -25.90 -11.87
N LEU A 41 2.71 -25.46 -11.23
CA LEU A 41 3.55 -24.39 -11.74
C LEU A 41 4.12 -24.76 -13.11
N THR A 42 3.67 -24.11 -14.20
CA THR A 42 4.16 -24.27 -15.57
C THR A 42 4.89 -23.02 -16.09
N GLY A 43 5.04 -21.97 -15.28
CA GLY A 43 5.74 -20.72 -15.62
C GLY A 43 5.03 -19.81 -16.63
N HIS A 44 3.86 -20.20 -17.15
CA HIS A 44 3.15 -19.46 -18.20
C HIS A 44 1.75 -18.99 -17.79
N ALA A 45 1.09 -19.64 -16.83
CA ALA A 45 -0.27 -19.26 -16.41
C ALA A 45 -0.58 -19.60 -14.93
N ASP A 46 0.45 -19.82 -14.13
CA ASP A 46 0.36 -20.15 -12.71
C ASP A 46 -0.37 -19.07 -11.92
N THR A 47 -1.05 -19.46 -10.84
CA THR A 47 -1.36 -18.50 -9.78
C THR A 47 -0.01 -17.97 -9.36
N PRO A 48 0.20 -16.65 -9.42
CA PRO A 48 1.48 -16.09 -9.04
C PRO A 48 1.85 -16.66 -7.67
N ILE A 49 3.11 -17.08 -7.49
CA ILE A 49 3.69 -16.93 -6.16
C ILE A 49 3.40 -15.47 -5.83
N PRO A 50 2.53 -15.18 -4.85
CA PRO A 50 2.16 -13.82 -4.55
C PRO A 50 3.44 -13.01 -4.40
N PHE A 51 3.51 -11.80 -4.96
CA PHE A 51 4.71 -10.96 -4.91
C PHE A 51 5.39 -11.00 -3.53
N LEU A 52 4.59 -10.92 -2.46
CA LEU A 52 5.10 -11.02 -1.10
C LEU A 52 5.83 -12.35 -0.83
N GLN A 53 5.28 -13.48 -1.26
CA GLN A 53 5.91 -14.78 -1.08
C GLN A 53 7.23 -14.89 -1.87
N SER A 54 7.34 -14.32 -3.09
CA SER A 54 8.61 -14.35 -3.83
C SER A 54 9.66 -13.45 -3.17
N VAL A 55 9.25 -12.28 -2.70
CA VAL A 55 10.08 -11.36 -1.90
C VAL A 55 10.56 -12.02 -0.61
N LEU A 56 9.68 -12.73 0.11
CA LEU A 56 10.04 -13.43 1.35
C LEU A 56 10.99 -14.59 1.10
N LEU A 57 10.81 -15.34 0.01
CA LEU A 57 11.76 -16.39 -0.39
C LEU A 57 13.13 -15.79 -0.74
N ALA A 58 13.16 -14.69 -1.49
CA ALA A 58 14.41 -13.96 -1.77
C ALA A 58 15.08 -13.48 -0.47
N TYR A 59 14.29 -12.91 0.46
CA TYR A 59 14.77 -12.49 1.78
C TYR A 59 15.38 -13.64 2.59
N GLN A 60 14.76 -14.81 2.56
CA GLN A 60 15.25 -15.98 3.28
C GLN A 60 16.56 -16.51 2.69
N HIS A 61 16.63 -16.63 1.36
CA HIS A 61 17.84 -17.07 0.67
C HIS A 61 19.04 -16.21 1.04
N MET A 62 18.86 -14.89 1.13
CA MET A 62 19.89 -13.97 1.61
C MET A 62 20.37 -14.28 3.02
N ARG A 63 19.42 -14.43 3.97
CA ARG A 63 19.76 -14.70 5.37
C ARG A 63 20.52 -16.00 5.52
N SER A 64 20.14 -17.04 4.77
CA SER A 64 20.83 -18.34 4.81
C SER A 64 22.20 -18.30 4.16
N ALA A 65 22.42 -17.45 3.15
CA ALA A 65 23.70 -17.33 2.49
C ALA A 65 24.77 -16.61 3.33
N GLY A 66 24.40 -16.03 4.49
CA GLY A 66 25.33 -15.23 5.31
C GLY A 66 25.87 -13.99 4.58
N GLN A 67 25.28 -13.63 3.44
CA GLN A 67 25.76 -12.61 2.53
C GLN A 67 24.95 -11.33 2.68
N TYR A 68 25.36 -10.50 3.65
CA TYR A 68 25.19 -9.06 3.58
C TYR A 68 26.60 -8.45 3.41
N PRO A 69 27.04 -8.01 2.21
CA PRO A 69 26.45 -8.13 0.86
C PRO A 69 27.08 -9.24 -0.02
N PRO A 70 26.43 -9.66 -1.14
CA PRO A 70 26.77 -10.87 -1.91
C PRO A 70 27.96 -10.75 -2.88
N SER A 71 28.67 -11.87 -3.08
CA SER A 71 29.58 -12.09 -4.22
C SER A 71 28.82 -12.83 -5.33
N PRO A 72 28.95 -12.43 -6.60
CA PRO A 72 28.23 -13.04 -7.70
C PRO A 72 28.98 -14.30 -8.13
N LEU A 73 28.37 -15.48 -7.99
CA LEU A 73 28.58 -16.71 -8.76
C LEU A 73 28.09 -17.90 -7.92
N VAL A 74 26.79 -18.19 -7.99
CA VAL A 74 26.29 -19.52 -7.66
C VAL A 74 25.49 -20.01 -8.85
N SER A 75 25.96 -21.11 -9.44
CA SER A 75 25.37 -21.79 -10.59
C SER A 75 23.99 -22.38 -10.23
N SER A 76 23.07 -22.27 -11.20
CA SER A 76 21.68 -22.76 -11.25
C SER A 76 21.22 -23.72 -10.13
N PRO A 77 20.16 -23.38 -9.37
CA PRO A 77 19.51 -24.35 -8.50
C PRO A 77 18.52 -25.21 -9.28
N SER A 78 18.54 -26.51 -8.98
CA SER A 78 17.51 -27.49 -9.36
C SER A 78 16.16 -27.08 -8.72
N TYR A 79 15.04 -27.36 -9.41
CA TYR A 79 13.69 -27.13 -8.91
C TYR A 79 13.46 -27.85 -7.57
N TYR A 80 13.63 -27.16 -6.44
CA TYR A 80 13.27 -27.67 -5.12
C TYR A 80 11.78 -27.48 -4.86
N SER A 81 11.11 -28.54 -4.40
CA SER A 81 9.79 -28.44 -3.80
C SER A 81 9.93 -27.74 -2.44
N TYR A 82 9.56 -26.46 -2.37
CA TYR A 82 9.57 -25.71 -1.11
C TYR A 82 8.46 -26.21 -0.19
N SER A 83 8.81 -27.07 0.78
CA SER A 83 7.92 -27.38 1.91
C SER A 83 8.10 -26.31 2.99
N TYR A 84 7.06 -25.52 3.24
CA TYR A 84 7.00 -24.55 4.33
C TYR A 84 7.11 -25.27 5.69
N SER A 85 8.29 -25.22 6.31
CA SER A 85 8.59 -25.74 7.65
C SER A 85 8.29 -24.70 8.75
N SER A 86 7.99 -25.15 9.96
CA SER A 86 7.74 -24.29 11.12
C SER A 86 8.94 -23.44 11.55
N SER A 87 10.17 -23.74 11.11
CA SER A 87 11.35 -22.93 11.42
C SER A 87 11.43 -21.59 10.67
N TYR A 88 10.63 -21.40 9.61
CA TYR A 88 10.61 -20.17 8.79
C TYR A 88 10.05 -18.94 9.53
N ASN A 89 9.18 -19.14 10.52
CA ASN A 89 8.49 -18.04 11.21
C ASN A 89 9.38 -17.23 12.18
N ASN A 90 10.47 -17.80 12.68
CA ASN A 90 11.27 -17.12 13.72
C ASN A 90 11.98 -15.85 13.21
N GLY A 91 12.28 -15.76 11.91
CA GLY A 91 12.93 -14.58 11.34
C GLY A 91 12.01 -13.38 11.13
N LEU A 92 10.72 -13.63 10.88
CA LEU A 92 9.72 -12.60 10.60
C LEU A 92 8.96 -12.11 11.84
N GLN A 93 9.08 -12.82 12.97
CA GLN A 93 8.53 -12.40 14.26
C GLN A 93 8.96 -10.98 14.69
N ASN A 94 10.10 -10.52 14.18
CA ASN A 94 10.66 -9.19 14.50
C ASN A 94 10.59 -8.21 13.32
N ALA A 95 9.95 -8.61 12.21
CA ALA A 95 9.81 -7.79 11.02
C ALA A 95 8.40 -7.18 10.95
N VAL A 96 8.28 -6.08 10.21
CA VAL A 96 7.01 -5.42 9.93
C VAL A 96 6.90 -5.15 8.44
N LEU A 97 5.69 -5.24 7.92
CA LEU A 97 5.41 -5.14 6.49
C LEU A 97 4.63 -3.85 6.21
N PHE A 98 5.21 -2.99 5.38
CA PHE A 98 4.59 -1.75 4.94
C PHE A 98 4.27 -1.78 3.46
N TYR A 99 3.03 -1.47 3.11
CA TYR A 99 2.62 -1.11 1.76
C TYR A 99 2.51 0.41 1.67
N GLY A 100 3.37 1.04 0.85
CA GLY A 100 3.43 2.49 0.66
C GLY A 100 2.33 3.12 -0.20
N GLY A 101 1.34 2.32 -0.62
CA GLY A 101 0.23 2.70 -1.49
C GLY A 101 0.21 1.88 -2.78
N ASP A 102 -0.53 2.37 -3.80
CA ASP A 102 -0.78 1.73 -5.11
C ASP A 102 -0.79 0.20 -5.04
N GLN A 103 -1.88 -0.38 -4.53
CA GLN A 103 -1.95 -1.81 -4.29
C GLN A 103 -2.33 -2.59 -5.55
N GLN A 104 -1.79 -2.20 -6.72
CA GLN A 104 -2.51 -2.31 -7.99
C GLN A 104 -1.74 -2.17 -9.30
N ALA A 105 -2.44 -2.51 -10.40
CA ALA A 105 -1.99 -2.49 -11.79
C ALA A 105 -2.55 -1.36 -12.64
N HIS A 106 -1.64 -0.47 -13.00
CA HIS A 106 -1.88 0.63 -13.93
C HIS A 106 -2.28 0.08 -15.31
N LEU A 107 -3.50 0.41 -15.75
CA LEU A 107 -3.88 0.27 -17.15
C LEU A 107 -3.34 1.46 -17.94
N LEU A 108 -2.63 1.18 -19.04
CA LEU A 108 -2.24 2.16 -20.07
C LEU A 108 -3.42 2.98 -20.61
N ASN A 109 -4.66 2.48 -20.48
CA ASN A 109 -5.87 3.15 -20.93
C ASN A 109 -6.92 3.16 -19.79
N GLU A 110 -7.08 4.30 -19.12
CA GLU A 110 -7.92 4.73 -17.96
C GLU A 110 -9.40 4.23 -17.89
N SER A 111 -9.73 3.06 -18.41
CA SER A 111 -11.08 2.71 -18.85
C SER A 111 -11.66 1.43 -18.26
N ALA A 112 -11.05 0.86 -17.22
CA ALA A 112 -11.66 -0.23 -16.46
C ALA A 112 -12.96 0.24 -15.78
N LYS A 113 -14.08 -0.11 -16.41
CA LYS A 113 -15.46 0.13 -15.94
C LYS A 113 -15.99 -1.03 -15.08
N GLY A 114 -15.11 -1.86 -14.51
CA GLY A 114 -15.50 -2.96 -13.63
C GLY A 114 -16.16 -2.45 -12.35
N ASP A 115 -16.99 -3.28 -11.69
CA ASP A 115 -17.59 -2.92 -10.41
C ASP A 115 -16.50 -2.81 -9.33
N GLN A 116 -16.13 -1.57 -9.02
CA GLN A 116 -15.14 -1.22 -8.02
C GLN A 116 -15.58 -1.64 -6.61
N LEU A 117 -16.89 -1.65 -6.37
CA LEU A 117 -17.44 -2.08 -5.08
C LEU A 117 -17.20 -3.57 -4.83
N ALA A 118 -17.07 -4.37 -5.89
CA ALA A 118 -16.71 -5.77 -5.80
C ALA A 118 -15.19 -6.00 -5.88
N THR A 119 -14.52 -5.28 -6.77
CA THR A 119 -13.10 -5.53 -7.12
C THR A 119 -12.14 -5.05 -6.03
N VAL A 120 -12.32 -3.83 -5.53
CA VAL A 120 -11.45 -3.21 -4.53
C VAL A 120 -11.39 -4.05 -3.24
N PRO A 121 -12.50 -4.37 -2.56
CA PRO A 121 -12.42 -5.16 -1.34
C PRO A 121 -11.88 -6.56 -1.60
N LYS A 122 -12.16 -7.18 -2.76
CA LYS A 122 -11.61 -8.50 -3.11
C LYS A 122 -10.09 -8.46 -3.25
N LEU A 123 -9.54 -7.42 -3.88
CA LEU A 123 -8.10 -7.23 -4.01
C LEU A 123 -7.41 -7.05 -2.66
N ILE A 124 -7.95 -6.16 -1.83
CA ILE A 124 -7.38 -5.85 -0.51
C ILE A 124 -7.45 -7.05 0.43
N ARG A 125 -8.57 -7.78 0.40
CA ARG A 125 -8.71 -9.04 1.12
C ARG A 125 -7.58 -10.00 0.76
N GLU A 126 -7.25 -10.13 -0.52
CA GLU A 126 -6.18 -11.04 -0.94
C GLU A 126 -4.79 -10.57 -0.52
N VAL A 127 -4.53 -9.25 -0.58
CA VAL A 127 -3.29 -8.66 -0.04
C VAL A 127 -3.15 -8.95 1.45
N ILE A 128 -4.21 -8.72 2.24
CA ILE A 128 -4.22 -8.97 3.68
C ILE A 128 -4.07 -10.47 3.96
N ARG A 129 -4.89 -11.32 3.35
CA ARG A 129 -4.87 -12.78 3.54
C ARG A 129 -3.51 -13.38 3.23
N THR A 130 -2.84 -12.90 2.19
CA THR A 130 -1.47 -13.32 1.86
C THR A 130 -0.47 -12.84 2.89
N SER A 131 -0.59 -11.59 3.35
CA SER A 131 0.29 -11.03 4.38
C SER A 131 0.19 -11.80 5.70
N LEU A 132 -1.04 -12.15 6.10
CA LEU A 132 -1.33 -12.86 7.34
C LEU A 132 -0.87 -14.33 7.35
N GLN A 133 -0.40 -14.87 6.22
CA GLN A 133 0.30 -16.17 6.22
C GLN A 133 1.69 -16.08 6.84
N PHE A 134 2.28 -14.88 6.91
CA PHE A 134 3.68 -14.67 7.29
C PHE A 134 3.86 -13.67 8.43
N PHE A 135 2.93 -12.73 8.57
CA PHE A 135 2.97 -11.66 9.56
C PHE A 135 1.70 -11.69 10.41
N ARG A 136 1.81 -11.29 11.66
CA ARG A 136 0.63 -11.01 12.50
C ARG A 136 -0.07 -9.74 12.02
N GLU A 137 -1.34 -9.61 12.36
CA GLU A 137 -2.16 -8.45 12.04
C GLU A 137 -1.55 -7.14 12.54
N ASP A 138 -0.87 -7.15 13.68
CA ASP A 138 -0.21 -5.99 14.27
C ASP A 138 1.08 -5.57 13.56
N GLN A 139 1.64 -6.44 12.70
CA GLN A 139 2.87 -6.21 11.94
C GLN A 139 2.63 -5.72 10.51
N VAL A 140 1.38 -5.72 10.03
CA VAL A 140 1.02 -5.31 8.67
C VAL A 140 0.45 -3.88 8.69
N PHE A 141 0.94 -3.06 7.76
CA PHE A 141 0.57 -1.67 7.58
C PHE A 141 0.32 -1.40 6.10
N ILE A 142 -0.85 -0.85 5.80
CA ILE A 142 -1.29 -0.59 4.43
C ILE A 142 -1.69 0.87 4.32
N THR A 143 -0.97 1.59 3.46
CA THR A 143 -1.30 2.97 3.08
C THR A 143 -2.34 2.94 1.97
N PRO A 144 -3.47 3.66 2.09
CA PRO A 144 -4.39 3.81 0.97
C PRO A 144 -3.67 4.56 -0.15
N GLY A 145 -3.64 3.95 -1.33
CA GLY A 145 -3.19 4.56 -2.59
C GLY A 145 -4.31 4.54 -3.61
N ASN A 146 -4.04 5.02 -4.81
CA ASN A 146 -5.07 4.98 -5.84
C ASN A 146 -5.38 3.54 -6.21
N ASN A 147 -6.68 3.25 -6.29
CA ASN A 147 -7.19 1.93 -6.61
C ASN A 147 -7.96 1.92 -7.99
N ASP A 148 -7.38 1.51 -9.15
CA ASP A 148 -7.80 0.84 -10.40
C ASP A 148 -9.30 0.79 -10.60
N GLY A 149 -9.80 2.00 -10.77
CA GLY A 149 -11.08 2.40 -11.30
C GLY A 149 -10.87 3.81 -11.83
N VAL A 150 -11.88 4.66 -11.72
CA VAL A 150 -11.66 6.10 -11.90
C VAL A 150 -10.61 6.54 -10.88
N HIS A 151 -9.50 7.12 -11.35
CA HIS A 151 -8.43 7.66 -10.51
C HIS A 151 -9.03 8.44 -9.32
N ASN A 152 -8.53 8.20 -8.11
CA ASN A 152 -9.04 8.78 -6.85
C ASN A 152 -10.43 8.27 -6.37
N LEU A 153 -10.87 7.04 -6.68
CA LEU A 153 -12.19 6.61 -6.20
C LEU A 153 -12.26 6.42 -4.67
N ILE A 154 -11.21 5.88 -4.05
CA ILE A 154 -11.18 5.60 -2.61
C ILE A 154 -10.90 6.88 -1.84
N PHE A 155 -11.80 7.18 -0.91
CA PHE A 155 -11.87 8.31 0.00
C PHE A 155 -11.99 9.70 -0.66
N VAL A 156 -11.64 9.87 -1.94
CA VAL A 156 -11.84 11.15 -2.65
C VAL A 156 -13.21 11.23 -3.34
N GLY A 157 -13.83 10.09 -3.64
CA GLY A 157 -15.17 10.03 -4.22
C GLY A 157 -16.24 10.61 -3.28
N ASN A 158 -16.91 11.69 -3.71
CA ASN A 158 -17.94 12.38 -2.93
C ASN A 158 -19.39 11.94 -3.25
N ASN A 159 -19.55 10.97 -4.15
CA ASN A 159 -20.83 10.36 -4.47
C ASN A 159 -21.05 9.07 -3.65
N SER A 160 -22.29 8.59 -3.60
CA SER A 160 -22.66 7.39 -2.84
C SER A 160 -21.81 6.18 -3.22
N TYR A 161 -21.49 6.02 -4.50
CA TYR A 161 -20.68 4.91 -5.01
C TYR A 161 -19.23 4.94 -4.50
N GLY A 162 -18.52 6.06 -4.63
CA GLY A 162 -17.14 6.20 -4.14
C GLY A 162 -17.03 6.05 -2.63
N MET A 163 -18.01 6.57 -1.89
CA MET A 163 -18.11 6.34 -0.45
C MET A 163 -18.34 4.86 -0.12
N ALA A 164 -19.16 4.14 -0.88
CA ALA A 164 -19.37 2.70 -0.73
C ALA A 164 -18.08 1.91 -0.94
N VAL A 165 -17.32 2.23 -2.00
CA VAL A 165 -16.03 1.60 -2.29
C VAL A 165 -15.03 1.85 -1.16
N SER A 166 -15.01 3.08 -0.63
CA SER A 166 -14.15 3.45 0.52
C SER A 166 -14.51 2.68 1.78
N ALA A 167 -15.80 2.56 2.07
CA ALA A 167 -16.30 1.79 3.21
C ALA A 167 -15.97 0.29 3.05
N ALA A 168 -16.15 -0.28 1.86
CA ALA A 168 -15.82 -1.67 1.58
C ALA A 168 -14.30 -1.95 1.73
N TRP A 169 -13.45 -1.04 1.25
CA TRP A 169 -12.00 -1.09 1.46
C TRP A 169 -11.63 -1.05 2.95
N ALA A 170 -12.18 -0.07 3.68
CA ALA A 170 -11.94 0.09 5.11
C ALA A 170 -12.42 -1.12 5.91
N GLN A 171 -13.57 -1.69 5.54
CA GLN A 171 -14.12 -2.86 6.21
C GLN A 171 -13.16 -4.06 6.12
N GLN A 172 -12.49 -4.29 4.99
CA GLN A 172 -11.50 -5.37 4.89
C GLN A 172 -10.34 -5.20 5.86
N MET A 173 -9.90 -3.98 6.12
CA MET A 173 -8.84 -3.68 7.09
C MET A 173 -9.29 -3.92 8.54
N LEU A 174 -10.57 -3.68 8.83
CA LEU A 174 -11.17 -3.89 10.15
C LEU A 174 -11.47 -5.36 10.43
N ASP A 175 -12.05 -6.07 9.45
CA ASP A 175 -12.39 -7.50 9.56
C ASP A 175 -11.17 -8.38 9.90
N HIS A 176 -9.99 -7.91 9.50
CA HIS A 176 -8.72 -8.61 9.69
C HIS A 176 -7.85 -7.97 10.79
N ASN A 177 -8.42 -7.10 11.63
CA ASN A 177 -7.72 -6.44 12.75
C ASN A 177 -6.44 -5.68 12.37
N ILE A 178 -6.33 -5.24 11.10
CA ILE A 178 -5.19 -4.43 10.65
C ILE A 178 -5.27 -3.03 11.27
N VAL A 179 -6.49 -2.48 11.38
CA VAL A 179 -6.79 -1.23 12.06
C VAL A 179 -7.71 -1.52 13.24
N THR A 180 -7.36 -1.01 14.42
CA THR A 180 -8.08 -1.23 15.67
C THR A 180 -8.19 0.09 16.46
N ASP A 181 -8.91 0.06 17.58
CA ASP A 181 -9.03 1.21 18.50
C ASP A 181 -8.19 1.03 19.78
N ASN A 182 -7.16 0.19 19.74
CA ASN A 182 -6.37 -0.22 20.91
C ASN A 182 -5.57 0.92 21.55
N LEU A 183 -5.36 2.02 20.84
CA LEU A 183 -4.71 3.23 21.38
C LEU A 183 -5.71 4.17 22.07
N HIS A 184 -7.01 3.85 22.04
CA HIS A 184 -8.10 4.68 22.57
C HIS A 184 -8.02 6.12 22.07
N ARG A 185 -7.60 6.31 20.81
CA ARG A 185 -7.43 7.65 20.25
C ARG A 185 -8.76 8.26 19.87
N GLN A 186 -8.90 9.54 20.16
CA GLN A 186 -10.05 10.35 19.79
C GLN A 186 -9.63 11.50 18.89
N TYR A 187 -10.40 11.72 17.84
CA TYR A 187 -10.19 12.73 16.82
C TYR A 187 -11.37 13.69 16.80
N SER A 188 -11.09 14.98 16.97
CA SER A 188 -12.08 16.05 16.79
C SER A 188 -12.04 16.51 15.33
N SER A 189 -13.18 16.42 14.63
CA SER A 189 -13.31 16.96 13.28
C SER A 189 -14.52 17.88 13.17
N GLN A 190 -14.35 18.95 12.39
CA GLN A 190 -15.44 19.85 12.02
C GLN A 190 -15.91 19.51 10.61
N PHE A 191 -17.09 18.90 10.50
CA PHE A 191 -17.72 18.68 9.21
C PHE A 191 -18.65 19.85 8.88
N LYS A 192 -18.33 20.57 7.79
CA LYS A 192 -19.12 21.72 7.34
C LYS A 192 -20.32 21.34 6.45
N LYS A 193 -20.48 20.05 6.11
CA LYS A 193 -21.56 19.55 5.26
C LYS A 193 -22.15 18.29 5.86
N LYS A 194 -23.49 18.20 5.91
CA LYS A 194 -24.21 16.99 6.30
C LYS A 194 -23.94 15.90 5.26
N ILE A 195 -23.42 14.76 5.70
CA ILE A 195 -23.20 13.59 4.84
C ILE A 195 -24.24 12.56 5.27
N SER A 196 -25.34 12.48 4.51
CA SER A 196 -26.37 11.46 4.72
C SER A 196 -26.03 10.22 3.90
N PHE A 197 -25.96 9.07 4.54
CA PHE A 197 -25.73 7.80 3.87
C PHE A 197 -27.03 7.01 3.86
N LEU A 198 -27.56 6.76 2.67
CA LEU A 198 -28.68 5.83 2.44
C LEU A 198 -28.21 4.83 1.40
N PHE A 199 -27.90 3.62 1.85
CA PHE A 199 -27.86 2.47 0.97
C PHE A 199 -29.27 1.91 0.90
N HIS A 200 -29.96 2.15 -0.21
CA HIS A 200 -31.09 1.29 -0.55
C HIS A 200 -30.53 -0.05 -0.99
N ASP A 201 -31.08 -1.13 -0.42
CA ASP A 201 -30.84 -2.50 -0.83
C ASP A 201 -30.88 -2.58 -2.36
N SER A 202 -29.70 -2.67 -2.97
CA SER A 202 -29.61 -2.88 -4.40
C SER A 202 -29.86 -4.37 -4.65
N PRO A 203 -30.86 -4.76 -5.46
CA PRO A 203 -31.32 -6.14 -5.57
C PRO A 203 -30.31 -7.12 -6.23
N ILE A 204 -29.08 -6.66 -6.49
CA ILE A 204 -28.04 -7.44 -7.16
C ILE A 204 -27.22 -8.30 -6.16
N TYR A 205 -27.27 -8.01 -4.86
CA TYR A 205 -26.53 -8.74 -3.83
C TYR A 205 -27.42 -9.66 -2.99
N HIS A 206 -27.99 -10.70 -3.60
CA HIS A 206 -28.84 -11.68 -2.88
C HIS A 206 -28.21 -13.07 -2.68
N ARG A 207 -26.90 -13.27 -2.90
CA ARG A 207 -26.24 -14.54 -2.56
C ARG A 207 -24.93 -14.31 -1.80
N HIS A 208 -25.00 -14.63 -0.51
CA HIS A 208 -23.94 -14.69 0.51
C HIS A 208 -23.65 -13.35 1.24
N SER A 209 -23.96 -13.38 2.55
CA SER A 209 -23.89 -12.34 3.60
C SER A 209 -24.82 -11.12 3.47
N GLN A 210 -25.94 -11.16 4.20
CA GLN A 210 -26.78 -10.01 4.55
C GLN A 210 -26.10 -9.14 5.61
N GLU A 211 -25.12 -8.33 5.23
CA GLU A 211 -24.69 -7.20 6.07
C GLU A 211 -25.09 -5.91 5.36
N SER A 212 -26.16 -5.29 5.85
CA SER A 212 -26.55 -3.94 5.46
C SER A 212 -25.43 -2.97 5.86
N PHE A 213 -24.74 -2.39 4.87
CA PHE A 213 -23.76 -1.33 5.11
C PHE A 213 -24.48 -0.05 5.53
N VAL A 214 -24.74 0.11 6.83
CA VAL A 214 -25.25 1.37 7.37
C VAL A 214 -24.05 2.27 7.66
N CYS A 215 -23.69 3.13 6.72
CA CYS A 215 -22.77 4.22 7.00
C CYS A 215 -23.50 5.29 7.86
N PRO A 216 -22.86 5.83 8.91
CA PRO A 216 -23.50 6.77 9.83
C PRO A 216 -23.73 8.12 9.16
N THR A 217 -24.95 8.66 9.19
CA THR A 217 -25.20 10.05 8.76
C THR A 217 -24.43 11.01 9.67
N ILE A 218 -23.49 11.78 9.11
CA ILE A 218 -22.72 12.78 9.86
C ILE A 218 -23.41 14.13 9.71
N GLU A 219 -23.87 14.69 10.82
CA GLU A 219 -24.47 16.01 10.87
C GLU A 219 -23.41 17.11 10.76
N VAL A 220 -23.81 18.35 10.49
CA VAL A 220 -22.88 19.50 10.54
C VAL A 220 -22.56 19.78 12.00
N GLY A 221 -21.28 19.81 12.37
CA GLY A 221 -20.90 20.08 13.76
C GLY A 221 -19.49 19.61 14.14
N ASN A 222 -19.17 19.84 15.41
CA ASN A 222 -18.00 19.24 16.06
C ASN A 222 -18.34 17.79 16.41
N HIS A 223 -17.63 16.86 15.82
CA HIS A 223 -17.79 15.43 16.10
C HIS A 223 -16.49 14.88 16.67
N THR A 224 -16.65 13.97 17.63
CA THR A 224 -15.54 13.18 18.17
C THR A 224 -15.63 11.78 17.58
N PHE A 225 -14.55 11.32 16.96
CA PHE A 225 -14.45 10.00 16.37
C PHE A 225 -13.39 9.21 17.13
N ASN A 226 -13.65 7.93 17.40
CA ASN A 226 -12.58 7.01 17.76
C ASN A 226 -11.75 6.63 16.52
N SER A 227 -10.66 5.87 16.70
CA SER A 227 -9.72 5.55 15.63
C SER A 227 -10.39 4.82 14.47
N VAL A 228 -11.25 3.84 14.76
CA VAL A 228 -11.97 3.06 13.75
C VAL A 228 -12.96 3.92 12.96
N SER A 229 -13.73 4.78 13.64
CA SER A 229 -14.70 5.65 12.96
C SER A 229 -13.99 6.70 12.10
N PHE A 230 -12.88 7.26 12.59
CA PHE A 230 -12.07 8.21 11.83
C PHE A 230 -11.43 7.56 10.59
N PHE A 231 -10.93 6.33 10.75
CA PHE A 231 -10.37 5.53 9.66
C PHE A 231 -11.40 5.23 8.57
N LYS A 232 -12.62 4.79 8.93
CA LYS A 232 -13.71 4.54 7.97
C LYS A 232 -14.02 5.76 7.10
N LEU A 233 -13.83 6.96 7.63
CA LEU A 233 -14.13 8.21 6.93
C LEU A 233 -12.98 8.72 6.08
N THR A 234 -11.74 8.49 6.51
CA THR A 234 -10.58 9.20 5.96
C THR A 234 -9.50 8.29 5.39
N GLY A 235 -9.52 7.00 5.71
CA GLY A 235 -8.42 6.07 5.45
C GLY A 235 -7.16 6.33 6.30
N TYR A 236 -7.20 7.30 7.22
CA TYR A 236 -6.10 7.63 8.12
C TYR A 236 -6.17 6.76 9.39
N TYR A 237 -5.02 6.29 9.87
CA TYR A 237 -4.94 5.63 11.18
C TYR A 237 -3.54 5.74 11.80
N LEU A 238 -3.51 5.66 13.14
CA LEU A 238 -2.31 5.55 13.96
C LEU A 238 -2.29 4.14 14.58
N LYS A 239 -1.11 3.50 14.59
CA LYS A 239 -0.93 2.17 15.16
C LYS A 239 0.42 2.03 15.84
N LYS A 240 0.48 1.33 16.97
CA LYS A 240 1.75 0.99 17.64
C LYS A 240 2.44 -0.12 16.85
N VAL A 241 3.74 -0.02 16.68
CA VAL A 241 4.53 -1.01 15.93
C VAL A 241 5.12 -2.03 16.90
N PRO A 242 4.84 -3.33 16.72
CA PRO A 242 5.30 -4.38 17.63
C PRO A 242 6.77 -4.72 17.35
N VAL A 243 7.70 -3.92 17.88
CA VAL A 243 9.13 -4.19 17.77
C VAL A 243 9.58 -4.97 19.00
N ALA A 244 9.70 -6.29 18.87
CA ALA A 244 9.97 -7.18 20.03
C ALA A 244 11.42 -7.08 20.56
N ASN A 245 12.37 -6.60 19.75
CA ASN A 245 13.79 -6.60 20.10
C ASN A 245 14.38 -5.22 20.42
N ASP A 246 13.57 -4.16 20.38
CA ASP A 246 14.03 -2.81 20.74
C ASP A 246 13.40 -2.41 22.08
N ALA A 247 14.16 -2.60 23.15
CA ALA A 247 13.77 -2.17 24.49
C ALA A 247 13.96 -0.65 24.69
N THR A 248 14.66 0.02 23.78
CA THR A 248 15.01 1.44 23.90
C THR A 248 13.84 2.30 23.45
N TYR A 249 13.26 1.99 22.29
CA TYR A 249 12.28 2.84 21.62
C TYR A 249 10.88 2.24 21.55
N GLN A 250 9.88 3.11 21.62
CA GLN A 250 8.48 2.75 21.36
C GLN A 250 8.05 3.32 20.01
N TYR A 251 7.82 2.43 19.05
CA TYR A 251 7.52 2.83 17.69
C TYR A 251 6.02 2.93 17.42
N TYR A 252 5.65 3.93 16.64
CA TYR A 252 4.30 4.19 16.17
C TYR A 252 4.35 4.47 14.66
N ALA A 253 3.34 4.03 13.93
CA ALA A 253 3.16 4.32 12.52
C ALA A 253 1.89 5.16 12.32
N ILE A 254 2.03 6.30 11.66
CA ILE A 254 0.94 7.13 11.18
C ILE A 254 0.79 6.87 9.69
N ILE A 255 -0.36 6.33 9.32
CA ILE A 255 -0.70 6.02 7.94
C ILE A 255 -1.70 7.06 7.46
N THR A 256 -1.27 7.87 6.51
CA THR A 256 -2.08 8.96 5.96
C THR A 256 -2.73 8.56 4.65
N ASN A 257 -3.82 9.24 4.29
CA ASN A 257 -4.41 9.12 2.98
C ASN A 257 -4.24 10.42 2.19
N SER A 258 -3.13 10.50 1.48
CA SER A 258 -2.79 11.66 0.66
C SER A 258 -3.68 11.88 -0.55
N ASN A 259 -4.53 10.92 -0.93
CA ASN A 259 -5.45 11.09 -2.05
C ASN A 259 -6.41 12.25 -1.79
N LEU A 260 -6.75 12.50 -0.51
CA LEU A 260 -7.60 13.62 -0.09
C LEU A 260 -6.96 15.00 -0.28
N GLY A 261 -5.63 15.07 -0.38
CA GLY A 261 -4.89 16.31 -0.64
C GLY A 261 -4.37 16.43 -2.07
N CYS A 262 -4.51 15.39 -2.89
CA CYS A 262 -4.00 15.38 -4.26
C CYS A 262 -5.06 15.92 -5.23
N PHE A 263 -5.08 17.24 -5.46
CA PHE A 263 -5.82 17.82 -6.58
C PHE A 263 -5.08 17.53 -7.90
N CYS A 264 -5.20 16.31 -8.43
CA CYS A 264 -4.83 16.04 -9.81
C CYS A 264 -5.87 16.69 -10.74
N PHE A 265 -5.57 17.87 -11.27
CA PHE A 265 -6.23 18.41 -12.47
C PHE A 265 -5.82 17.54 -13.66
N VAL A 266 -6.45 16.38 -13.86
CA VAL A 266 -6.25 15.58 -15.08
C VAL A 266 -7.08 16.23 -16.19
N ASN A 267 -6.51 17.28 -16.80
CA ASN A 267 -6.98 17.75 -18.09
C ASN A 267 -6.40 16.81 -19.17
N LYS A 268 -7.29 16.09 -19.87
CA LYS A 268 -7.05 14.97 -20.81
C LYS A 268 -6.00 15.17 -21.94
N LEU A 269 -5.31 16.31 -22.04
CA LEU A 269 -4.49 16.65 -23.20
C LEU A 269 -2.97 16.76 -22.93
N MET A 270 -2.49 16.54 -21.70
CA MET A 270 -1.08 16.78 -21.34
C MET A 270 -0.31 15.55 -20.79
N MET A 271 -0.76 14.34 -21.12
CA MET A 271 -0.29 13.10 -20.49
C MET A 271 0.78 12.32 -21.28
N SER A 272 1.72 12.98 -21.98
CA SER A 272 2.89 12.22 -22.48
C SER A 272 4.27 12.88 -22.47
N ILE A 273 4.42 14.20 -22.29
CA ILE A 273 5.75 14.83 -22.49
C ILE A 273 6.20 15.75 -21.33
N LEU A 274 5.36 16.10 -20.36
CA LEU A 274 5.69 17.14 -19.37
C LEU A 274 5.69 16.71 -17.89
N CYS A 275 5.47 15.43 -17.59
CA CYS A 275 5.37 14.96 -16.20
C CYS A 275 6.71 15.02 -15.42
N THR A 276 7.86 15.01 -16.12
CA THR A 276 9.19 15.14 -15.51
C THR A 276 9.66 16.59 -15.30
N PHE A 277 9.25 17.55 -16.13
CA PHE A 277 9.70 18.95 -16.03
C PHE A 277 8.72 19.89 -15.33
N SER A 278 7.41 19.61 -15.34
CA SER A 278 6.41 20.48 -14.71
C SER A 278 6.27 20.30 -13.20
N CYS A 279 6.69 19.16 -12.63
CA CYS A 279 6.75 18.99 -11.17
C CYS A 279 7.83 19.88 -10.52
N LEU A 280 8.95 20.15 -11.20
CA LEU A 280 10.02 20.98 -10.65
C LEU A 280 9.70 22.48 -10.67
N LYS A 281 8.99 22.99 -11.68
CA LYS A 281 8.58 24.41 -11.72
C LYS A 281 7.44 24.74 -10.75
N TRP A 282 6.68 23.74 -10.29
CA TRP A 282 5.62 23.92 -9.30
C TRP A 282 6.14 23.92 -7.84
N PHE A 283 7.45 23.75 -7.60
CA PHE A 283 8.07 23.87 -6.28
C PHE A 283 7.92 25.28 -5.65
N PHE A 284 7.62 26.32 -6.45
CA PHE A 284 7.61 27.71 -5.99
C PHE A 284 6.23 28.41 -6.01
N SER A 285 5.13 27.73 -6.39
CA SER A 285 3.79 28.33 -6.39
C SER A 285 2.91 27.86 -5.23
N LYS A 286 2.55 28.81 -4.37
CA LYS A 286 1.88 28.64 -3.06
C LYS A 286 0.52 27.88 -3.08
N LYS A 287 0.42 26.90 -2.17
CA LYS A 287 -0.62 26.74 -1.10
C LYS A 287 -2.09 26.42 -1.41
N LYS A 288 -2.53 25.93 -2.58
CA LYS A 288 -3.98 25.64 -2.76
C LYS A 288 -4.41 24.18 -3.00
N GLY A 289 -3.49 23.23 -3.15
CA GLY A 289 -3.85 21.81 -3.34
C GLY A 289 -3.93 20.95 -2.07
N ALA A 290 -3.10 21.25 -1.06
CA ALA A 290 -2.69 20.25 -0.07
C ALA A 290 -3.46 20.24 1.28
N THR A 291 -4.63 20.89 1.37
CA THR A 291 -5.30 21.04 2.67
C THR A 291 -6.49 20.12 2.79
N ASN A 292 -6.29 18.93 3.35
CA ASN A 292 -7.31 18.25 4.13
C ASN A 292 -7.10 18.62 5.60
N PRO A 293 -7.75 19.67 6.13
CA PRO A 293 -7.50 20.15 7.49
C PRO A 293 -7.80 19.08 8.53
N THR A 294 -8.76 18.20 8.27
CA THR A 294 -9.10 17.09 9.17
C THR A 294 -7.93 16.14 9.36
N GLN A 295 -7.25 15.73 8.27
CA GLN A 295 -6.06 14.88 8.38
C GLN A 295 -4.83 15.62 8.90
N ASN A 296 -4.63 16.87 8.50
CA ASN A 296 -3.47 17.65 8.97
C ASN A 296 -3.56 17.87 10.48
N ASN A 297 -4.76 18.17 10.99
CA ASN A 297 -5.02 18.29 12.42
C ASN A 297 -4.86 16.95 13.14
N ALA A 298 -5.33 15.84 12.54
CA ALA A 298 -5.13 14.50 13.09
C ALA A 298 -3.64 14.12 13.17
N LEU A 299 -2.87 14.37 12.10
CA LEU A 299 -1.43 14.13 12.06
C LEU A 299 -0.68 14.92 13.12
N GLN A 300 -0.96 16.23 13.23
CA GLN A 300 -0.34 17.06 14.26
C GLN A 300 -0.73 16.57 15.66
N SER A 301 -2.01 16.27 15.88
CA SER A 301 -2.49 15.77 17.17
C SER A 301 -1.85 14.43 17.53
N ASP A 302 -1.64 13.53 16.57
CA ASP A 302 -1.02 12.23 16.79
C ASP A 302 0.48 12.31 17.04
N LEU A 303 1.18 13.24 16.38
CA LEU A 303 2.58 13.51 16.71
C LEU A 303 2.73 13.99 18.15
N GLU A 304 1.84 14.88 18.64
CA GLU A 304 1.85 15.30 20.05
C GLU A 304 1.42 14.16 20.98
N PHE A 305 0.40 13.38 20.62
CA PHE A 305 -0.02 12.21 21.41
C PHE A 305 1.11 11.19 21.57
N VAL A 306 1.87 10.90 20.51
CA VAL A 306 2.99 9.95 20.58
C VAL A 306 4.11 10.48 21.46
N LYS A 307 4.43 11.79 21.38
CA LYS A 307 5.40 12.43 22.29
C LYS A 307 5.06 12.23 23.77
N THR A 308 3.78 12.29 24.13
CA THR A 308 3.37 12.15 25.53
C THR A 308 3.39 10.70 26.02
N GLN A 309 3.48 9.71 25.13
CA GLN A 309 3.56 8.30 25.54
C GLN A 309 4.91 7.95 26.17
N SER A 310 6.01 8.50 25.65
CA SER A 310 7.36 8.24 26.14
C SER A 310 8.37 9.24 25.54
N PRO A 311 9.43 9.64 26.27
CA PRO A 311 10.55 10.37 25.69
C PRO A 311 11.28 9.58 24.58
N ASN A 312 11.17 8.24 24.61
CA ASN A 312 11.74 7.35 23.60
C ASN A 312 10.71 6.94 22.54
N ALA A 313 9.58 7.64 22.44
CA ALA A 313 8.62 7.37 21.39
C ALA A 313 9.19 7.81 20.03
N ARG A 314 8.88 7.04 19.00
CA ARG A 314 9.34 7.21 17.62
C ARG A 314 8.18 7.04 16.66
N VAL A 315 8.15 7.84 15.60
CA VAL A 315 7.05 7.91 14.63
C VAL A 315 7.56 7.67 13.23
N MET A 316 6.94 6.71 12.56
CA MET A 316 7.03 6.48 11.13
C MET A 316 5.80 7.10 10.46
N ILE A 317 5.98 7.84 9.37
CA ILE A 317 4.86 8.42 8.62
C ILE A 317 4.85 7.84 7.21
N PHE A 318 3.71 7.28 6.80
CA PHE A 318 3.50 6.82 5.43
C PHE A 318 2.47 7.70 4.72
N VAL A 319 2.86 8.18 3.55
CA VAL A 319 2.08 9.12 2.74
C VAL A 319 2.20 8.70 1.28
N HIS A 320 1.12 8.27 0.64
CA HIS A 320 1.23 7.72 -0.71
C HIS A 320 1.85 8.70 -1.73
N HIS A 321 1.35 9.95 -1.81
CA HIS A 321 1.87 10.98 -2.72
C HIS A 321 3.02 11.80 -2.08
N PRO A 322 4.22 11.85 -2.70
CA PRO A 322 5.39 12.53 -2.14
C PRO A 322 5.20 14.05 -1.98
N LEU A 323 4.51 14.69 -2.92
CA LEU A 323 4.24 16.13 -2.85
C LEU A 323 3.34 16.51 -1.67
N ILE A 324 2.49 15.58 -1.23
CA ILE A 324 1.65 15.79 -0.06
C ILE A 324 2.47 15.59 1.20
N ALA A 325 3.36 14.60 1.24
CA ALA A 325 4.23 14.31 2.38
C ALA A 325 5.02 15.55 2.85
N THR A 326 5.64 16.27 1.91
CA THR A 326 6.41 17.49 2.19
C THR A 326 5.56 18.66 2.69
N SER A 327 4.24 18.60 2.52
CA SER A 327 3.30 19.66 2.90
C SER A 327 2.52 19.39 4.19
N ILE A 328 2.23 18.12 4.50
CA ILE A 328 1.41 17.74 5.66
C ILE A 328 2.25 17.51 6.92
N VAL A 329 3.50 17.06 6.78
CA VAL A 329 4.39 16.87 7.93
C VAL A 329 4.85 18.25 8.42
N PRO A 330 4.54 18.64 9.68
CA PRO A 330 4.86 19.98 10.14
C PRO A 330 6.38 20.19 10.23
N ASN A 331 6.84 21.38 9.84
CA ASN A 331 8.27 21.67 9.66
C ASN A 331 9.15 21.37 10.88
N GLN A 332 8.63 21.56 12.10
CA GLN A 332 9.34 21.31 13.34
C GLN A 332 9.68 19.83 13.59
N TYR A 333 9.11 18.91 12.82
CA TYR A 333 9.35 17.48 12.97
C TYR A 333 10.41 16.95 12.00
N TRP A 334 10.68 17.62 10.88
CA TRP A 334 11.73 17.20 9.95
C TRP A 334 13.10 17.22 10.63
N GLY A 335 13.85 16.12 10.54
CA GLY A 335 15.14 15.95 11.20
C GLY A 335 15.10 15.83 12.73
N SER A 336 13.92 15.87 13.36
CA SER A 336 13.78 15.67 14.81
C SER A 336 13.99 14.22 15.22
N ASP A 337 14.35 13.97 16.48
CA ASP A 337 14.56 12.60 16.98
C ASP A 337 13.30 11.75 16.97
N ILE A 338 12.12 12.36 17.11
CA ILE A 338 10.85 11.63 17.10
C ILE A 338 10.55 10.96 15.75
N LEU A 339 10.90 11.55 14.61
CA LEU A 339 10.59 10.94 13.32
C LEU A 339 11.60 9.85 12.94
N THR A 340 11.23 8.58 13.01
CA THR A 340 12.04 7.46 12.47
C THR A 340 12.29 7.63 10.97
N GLY A 341 11.28 8.13 10.26
CA GLY A 341 11.36 8.44 8.83
C GLY A 341 9.98 8.73 8.25
N VAL A 342 9.98 9.21 7.01
CA VAL A 342 8.79 9.45 6.20
C VAL A 342 8.95 8.71 4.89
N TRP A 343 7.91 7.99 4.47
CA TRP A 343 7.93 7.20 3.23
C TRP A 343 6.74 7.51 2.34
N SER A 344 6.99 7.54 1.04
CA SER A 344 5.96 7.64 0.02
C SER A 344 6.13 6.64 -1.12
N GLY A 345 5.09 6.47 -1.93
CA GLY A 345 5.13 5.72 -3.17
C GLY A 345 4.82 6.63 -4.36
N HIS A 346 3.84 6.22 -5.17
CA HIS A 346 3.24 6.96 -6.29
C HIS A 346 4.12 7.15 -7.53
N LEU A 347 5.40 7.48 -7.37
CA LEU A 347 6.31 7.70 -8.51
C LEU A 347 6.85 6.40 -9.12
N HIS A 348 6.62 5.27 -8.45
CA HIS A 348 7.10 3.92 -8.82
C HIS A 348 8.63 3.77 -8.87
N GLN A 349 9.36 4.86 -8.60
CA GLN A 349 10.81 4.92 -8.57
C GLN A 349 11.30 4.99 -7.14
N PHE A 350 12.44 4.37 -6.89
CA PHE A 350 13.13 4.51 -5.61
C PHE A 350 13.92 5.82 -5.58
N PHE A 351 13.76 6.56 -4.49
CA PHE A 351 14.64 7.65 -4.11
C PHE A 351 15.09 7.42 -2.68
N ALA A 352 16.41 7.31 -2.50
CA ALA A 352 17.03 7.08 -1.20
C ALA A 352 16.62 8.12 -0.15
N THR A 353 16.74 7.74 1.12
CA THR A 353 16.47 8.61 2.26
C THR A 353 17.32 9.88 2.17
N ASN A 354 16.67 11.02 2.09
CA ASN A 354 17.34 12.32 2.06
C ASN A 354 17.73 12.79 3.48
N LEU A 355 18.38 13.96 3.55
CA LEU A 355 18.84 14.55 4.83
C LEU A 355 17.72 14.87 5.84
N TYR A 356 16.46 14.86 5.42
CA TYR A 356 15.29 15.07 6.28
C TYR A 356 14.63 13.76 6.74
N GLY A 357 15.16 12.60 6.33
CA GLY A 357 14.58 11.30 6.64
C GLY A 357 13.41 10.91 5.73
N PHE A 358 13.28 11.53 4.55
CA PHE A 358 12.22 11.24 3.59
C PHE A 358 12.71 10.33 2.46
N THR A 359 11.94 9.30 2.15
CA THR A 359 12.26 8.27 1.12
C THR A 359 11.07 8.03 0.20
N ILE A 360 11.33 7.77 -1.07
CA ILE A 360 10.31 7.30 -2.02
C ILE A 360 10.61 5.83 -2.34
N LEU A 361 9.61 4.98 -2.11
CA LEU A 361 9.70 3.53 -2.26
C LEU A 361 9.43 3.09 -3.70
N PRO A 362 10.08 2.01 -4.18
CA PRO A 362 9.83 1.46 -5.50
C PRO A 362 8.42 0.89 -5.60
N ALA A 363 7.96 0.72 -6.83
CA ALA A 363 6.73 -0.02 -7.13
C ALA A 363 6.92 -1.53 -7.00
N ALA A 364 5.90 -2.24 -6.52
CA ALA A 364 5.81 -3.69 -6.68
C ALA A 364 5.42 -4.11 -8.11
N THR A 365 5.06 -3.14 -8.97
CA THR A 365 4.63 -3.32 -10.36
C THR A 365 5.79 -3.21 -11.35
N GLN A 366 5.62 -3.76 -12.55
CA GLN A 366 6.44 -3.44 -13.71
C GLN A 366 5.60 -2.57 -14.65
N TYR A 367 5.71 -1.24 -14.51
CA TYR A 367 4.99 -0.27 -15.33
C TYR A 367 5.96 0.58 -16.16
N GLU A 368 5.68 0.76 -17.46
CA GLU A 368 6.45 1.64 -18.36
C GLU A 368 7.99 1.46 -18.31
N GLY A 369 8.46 0.22 -18.19
CA GLY A 369 9.91 -0.07 -18.15
C GLY A 369 10.57 0.13 -16.78
N ILE A 370 9.77 0.42 -15.73
CA ILE A 370 10.24 0.43 -14.35
C ILE A 370 10.30 -1.02 -13.83
N GLU A 371 11.42 -1.39 -13.21
CA GLU A 371 11.58 -2.69 -12.55
C GLU A 371 10.73 -2.75 -11.27
N SER A 372 10.11 -3.89 -10.99
CA SER A 372 9.50 -4.10 -9.68
C SER A 372 10.57 -4.15 -8.61
N GLY A 373 10.28 -3.56 -7.46
CA GLY A 373 11.22 -3.49 -6.36
C GLY A 373 10.58 -3.56 -4.99
N PHE A 374 11.43 -3.81 -4.00
CA PHE A 374 11.11 -3.68 -2.58
C PHE A 374 12.34 -3.23 -1.82
N CYS A 375 12.13 -2.72 -0.60
CA CYS A 375 13.22 -2.32 0.28
C CYS A 375 13.20 -3.13 1.59
N ILE A 376 14.38 -3.40 2.13
CA ILE A 376 14.54 -3.92 3.50
C ILE A 376 15.40 -2.94 4.28
N GLY A 377 14.82 -2.38 5.35
CA GLY A 377 15.51 -1.49 6.28
C GLY A 377 15.64 -2.12 7.67
N ASN A 378 16.67 -1.71 8.39
CA ASN A 378 16.83 -1.97 9.81
C ASN A 378 16.78 -0.65 10.58
N PHE A 379 16.34 -0.70 11.83
CA PHE A 379 16.49 0.44 12.74
C PHE A 379 17.97 0.61 13.09
N ASP A 380 18.46 1.86 13.05
CA ASP A 380 19.78 2.21 13.57
C ASP A 380 19.76 2.40 15.10
N ASP A 381 20.91 2.74 15.68
CA ASP A 381 21.08 2.98 17.12
C ASP A 381 20.25 4.16 17.65
N LYS A 382 19.71 5.01 16.76
CA LYS A 382 18.86 6.17 17.07
C LYS A 382 17.37 5.89 16.82
N GLY A 383 17.03 4.67 16.40
CA GLY A 383 15.69 4.27 16.02
C GLY A 383 15.20 4.96 14.74
N LYS A 384 16.12 5.28 13.82
CA LYS A 384 15.83 5.73 12.45
C LYS A 384 15.93 4.57 11.48
N VAL A 385 15.30 4.73 10.31
CA VAL A 385 15.47 3.80 9.20
C VAL A 385 15.96 4.60 8.00
N VAL A 386 17.20 4.34 7.59
CA VAL A 386 17.80 4.93 6.39
C VAL A 386 17.81 3.88 5.29
N LEU A 387 17.17 4.20 4.17
CA LEU A 387 17.12 3.37 2.97
C LEU A 387 17.96 4.02 1.88
N ASN A 388 18.95 3.29 1.39
CA ASN A 388 19.74 3.64 0.22
C ASN A 388 19.70 2.50 -0.80
N GLU A 389 20.53 2.56 -1.83
CA GLU A 389 20.59 1.56 -2.90
C GLU A 389 20.95 0.16 -2.37
N HIS A 390 21.64 0.03 -1.23
CA HIS A 390 21.92 -1.25 -0.58
C HIS A 390 20.69 -1.91 0.03
N ASN A 391 19.64 -1.12 0.29
CA ASN A 391 18.38 -1.62 0.81
C ASN A 391 17.41 -2.01 -0.31
N LEU A 392 17.68 -1.60 -1.56
CA LEU A 392 16.80 -1.77 -2.70
C LEU A 392 17.08 -3.09 -3.43
N TRP A 393 15.99 -3.83 -3.65
CA TRP A 393 15.96 -5.04 -4.46
C TRP A 393 15.07 -4.82 -5.66
N VAL A 394 15.54 -5.26 -6.83
CA VAL A 394 14.81 -5.15 -8.09
C VAL A 394 14.65 -6.51 -8.73
N TYR A 395 13.51 -6.71 -9.38
CA TYR A 395 13.21 -7.92 -10.12
C TYR A 395 13.70 -7.77 -11.56
N ARG A 396 14.70 -8.58 -11.94
CA ARG A 396 15.26 -8.63 -13.30
C ARG A 396 14.83 -9.86 -14.11
N GLY A 397 13.76 -10.52 -13.68
CA GLY A 397 13.17 -11.60 -14.46
C GLY A 397 12.31 -11.06 -15.61
N PRO A 398 11.68 -11.97 -16.38
CA PRO A 398 10.87 -11.58 -17.52
C PRO A 398 9.76 -10.59 -17.14
N VAL A 399 9.54 -9.56 -17.95
CA VAL A 399 8.48 -8.57 -17.70
C VAL A 399 7.11 -9.23 -17.74
N HIS A 400 6.21 -8.82 -16.85
CA HIS A 400 4.84 -9.34 -16.74
C HIS A 400 4.76 -10.86 -16.44
N SER A 401 5.80 -11.41 -15.82
CA SER A 401 5.85 -12.81 -15.38
C SER A 401 5.65 -12.95 -13.87
N VAL A 402 5.34 -14.17 -13.43
CA VAL A 402 5.36 -14.51 -11.99
C VAL A 402 6.78 -14.31 -11.49
N PRO A 403 7.02 -13.52 -10.43
CA PRO A 403 8.38 -13.27 -10.01
C PRO A 403 9.08 -14.52 -9.50
N ASP A 404 10.11 -14.97 -10.23
CA ASP A 404 11.06 -15.98 -9.75
C ASP A 404 11.85 -15.39 -8.55
N PRO A 405 11.82 -16.04 -7.37
CA PRO A 405 12.61 -15.62 -6.21
C PRO A 405 14.10 -15.40 -6.51
N MET A 406 14.67 -16.12 -7.47
CA MET A 406 16.08 -16.04 -7.84
C MET A 406 16.41 -14.84 -8.74
N CYS A 407 15.40 -14.17 -9.29
CA CYS A 407 15.56 -13.00 -10.14
C CYS A 407 15.49 -11.67 -9.37
N TRP A 408 15.30 -11.72 -8.04
CA TRP A 408 15.49 -10.58 -7.17
C TRP A 408 16.97 -10.34 -6.94
N ILE A 409 17.45 -9.16 -7.31
CA ILE A 409 18.85 -8.79 -7.14
C ILE A 409 18.98 -7.47 -6.37
N PRO A 410 20.02 -7.31 -5.52
CA PRO A 410 20.30 -6.03 -4.90
C PRO A 410 20.90 -5.08 -5.94
N VAL A 411 20.47 -3.82 -5.92
CA VAL A 411 20.91 -2.83 -6.93
C VAL A 411 22.42 -2.56 -6.90
N VAL A 412 23.07 -2.77 -5.77
CA VAL A 412 24.52 -2.46 -5.62
C VAL A 412 25.42 -3.53 -6.23
N ASN A 413 24.87 -4.69 -6.58
CA ASN A 413 25.58 -5.76 -7.26
C ASN A 413 25.28 -5.82 -8.77
N ALA A 414 24.62 -4.79 -9.30
CA ALA A 414 24.08 -4.75 -10.65
C ALA A 414 25.00 -4.14 -11.71
#